data_AF-A0A3D3GES7-F1
#
_entry.id   AF-A0A3D3GES7-F1
#
_cell.length_a   1.000
_cell.length_b   1.000
_cell.length_c   1.000
_cell.angle_alpha   90.00
_cell.angle_beta   90.00
_cell.angle_gamma   90.00
#
_symmetry.space_group_name_H-M   'P 1'
#
loop_
_entity.id
_entity.type
_entity.pdbx_description
1 polymer ?
#
loop_
_entity_poly.entity_id
_entity_poly.type
_entity_poly.pdbx_seq_one_letter_code
_entity_poly.pdbx_strand_id
1 'polypeptide(L)'
;MPIPFDEFRPIFPPHPAAKWRPEELASVTGYLAQYKYDDWRTLVYVFPDGEIQLYGRKKQRLARYRPPLELIRSLEALNFSKGKFQVLDGGLLHYKTERVKDTLVLWDVLVYDGQYLIGTNFTQRYGILEEMTGRPENWVYLAAGALRIPVGLQISGNLWLAPVFSSNFSELYKNASQLPEIEGLVLKDPNAPLQRAWTMDENATWMIRVRKPEVHYRF
;
A
#
# COMPACT_ATOMS: atom_id res chain seq x y z
N MET A 1 -2.03 11.87 -18.17
CA MET A 1 -3.43 11.71 -18.60
C MET A 1 -3.74 10.24 -18.48
N PRO A 2 -4.83 9.87 -17.78
CA PRO A 2 -5.24 8.48 -17.67
C PRO A 2 -5.42 7.85 -19.05
N ILE A 3 -5.15 6.54 -19.14
CA ILE A 3 -5.31 5.77 -20.38
C ILE A 3 -6.27 4.61 -20.16
N PRO A 4 -7.06 4.19 -21.16
CA PRO A 4 -7.93 3.03 -21.04
C PRO A 4 -7.14 1.77 -20.66
N PHE A 5 -7.71 0.99 -19.75
CA PHE A 5 -7.24 -0.32 -19.30
C PHE A 5 -8.36 -1.33 -19.51
N ASP A 6 -8.61 -1.65 -20.78
CA ASP A 6 -9.71 -2.53 -21.20
C ASP A 6 -9.25 -3.99 -21.41
N GLU A 7 -7.95 -4.24 -21.26
CA GLU A 7 -7.32 -5.56 -21.42
C GLU A 7 -6.38 -5.81 -20.24
N PHE A 8 -6.39 -7.02 -19.71
CA PHE A 8 -5.50 -7.40 -18.61
C PHE A 8 -4.03 -7.31 -19.03
N ARG A 9 -3.29 -6.42 -18.36
CA ARG A 9 -1.84 -6.31 -18.47
C ARG A 9 -1.23 -6.21 -17.09
N PRO A 10 -0.32 -7.12 -16.70
CA PRO A 10 0.26 -7.06 -15.37
C PRO A 10 1.17 -5.83 -15.22
N ILE A 11 0.99 -5.11 -14.12
CA ILE A 11 1.62 -3.81 -13.82
C ILE A 11 2.74 -4.06 -12.80
N PHE A 12 3.87 -3.36 -12.93
CA PHE A 12 4.83 -3.30 -11.83
C PHE A 12 4.33 -2.30 -10.78
N PRO A 13 4.12 -2.71 -9.52
CA PRO A 13 3.71 -1.77 -8.49
C PRO A 13 4.84 -0.75 -8.25
N PRO A 14 4.52 0.52 -7.97
CA PRO A 14 5.50 1.46 -7.45
C PRO A 14 6.29 0.88 -6.26
N HIS A 15 7.60 1.09 -6.22
CA HIS A 15 8.42 0.65 -5.08
C HIS A 15 9.54 1.65 -4.75
N PRO A 16 9.94 1.86 -3.49
CA PRO A 16 10.98 2.83 -3.16
C PRO A 16 12.37 2.40 -3.68
N ALA A 17 13.02 3.23 -4.50
CA ALA A 17 14.41 3.05 -4.90
C ALA A 17 15.39 3.65 -3.90
N ALA A 18 15.10 4.85 -3.40
CA ALA A 18 15.95 5.59 -2.49
C ALA A 18 15.82 5.10 -1.04
N LYS A 19 16.89 5.29 -0.27
CA LYS A 19 16.97 4.92 1.15
C LYS A 19 17.44 6.12 1.96
N TRP A 20 16.83 6.35 3.10
CA TRP A 20 17.30 7.30 4.11
C TRP A 20 17.51 6.62 5.46
N ARG A 21 18.37 7.23 6.26
CA ARG A 21 18.60 6.91 7.67
C ARG A 21 17.48 7.50 8.54
N PRO A 22 17.13 6.85 9.66
CA PRO A 22 16.11 7.38 10.57
C PRO A 22 16.39 8.80 11.06
N GLU A 23 17.65 9.17 11.22
CA GLU A 23 18.06 10.51 11.67
C GLU A 23 17.68 11.60 10.67
N GLU A 24 17.58 11.27 9.37
CA GLU A 24 17.20 12.21 8.31
C GLU A 24 15.72 12.60 8.41
N LEU A 25 14.87 11.80 9.08
CA LEU A 25 13.43 12.05 9.22
C LEU A 25 13.11 13.39 9.90
N ALA A 26 13.98 13.88 10.78
CA ALA A 26 13.76 15.12 11.52
C ALA A 26 13.75 16.37 10.61
N SER A 27 14.41 16.31 9.46
CA SER A 27 14.53 17.42 8.51
C SER A 27 13.60 17.31 7.29
N VAL A 28 12.81 16.24 7.19
CA VAL A 28 11.98 16.00 6.01
C VAL A 28 10.78 16.94 5.98
N THR A 29 10.62 17.65 4.86
CA THR A 29 9.44 18.47 4.56
C THR A 29 8.93 18.16 3.16
N GLY A 30 7.65 18.40 2.90
CA GLY A 30 7.05 18.24 1.57
C GLY A 30 6.75 16.80 1.14
N TYR A 31 7.00 15.80 1.99
CA TYR A 31 6.64 14.40 1.76
C TYR A 31 5.40 13.99 2.55
N LEU A 32 4.75 12.92 2.10
CA LEU A 32 3.76 12.18 2.85
C LEU A 32 4.36 10.84 3.30
N ALA A 33 4.14 10.45 4.55
CA ALA A 33 4.59 9.18 5.08
C ALA A 33 3.43 8.17 5.16
N GLN A 34 3.73 6.92 4.86
CA GLN A 34 2.93 5.76 5.26
C GLN A 34 3.85 4.78 5.97
N TYR A 35 3.27 3.89 6.78
CA TYR A 35 4.05 2.79 7.33
C TYR A 35 4.60 1.90 6.22
N LYS A 36 5.85 1.48 6.39
CA LYS A 36 6.44 0.40 5.62
C LYS A 36 6.11 -0.91 6.31
N TYR A 37 5.01 -1.53 5.93
CA TYR A 37 4.63 -2.83 6.46
C TYR A 37 5.66 -3.91 6.13
N ASP A 38 5.80 -4.92 7.00
CA ASP A 38 6.52 -6.15 6.67
C ASP A 38 5.58 -7.15 5.97
N ASP A 39 5.23 -6.81 4.74
CA ASP A 39 4.22 -7.52 3.97
C ASP A 39 4.79 -8.36 2.83
N TRP A 40 3.91 -9.15 2.21
CA TRP A 40 4.09 -9.59 0.84
C TRP A 40 3.36 -8.64 -0.12
N ARG A 41 4.14 -7.84 -0.87
CA ARG A 41 3.62 -6.88 -1.85
C ARG A 41 2.60 -7.53 -2.78
N THR A 42 1.38 -7.04 -2.76
CA THR A 42 0.20 -7.65 -3.41
C THR A 42 -0.59 -6.58 -4.17
N LEU A 43 -0.70 -6.76 -5.48
CA LEU A 43 -1.67 -6.09 -6.33
C LEU A 43 -2.99 -6.87 -6.31
N VAL A 44 -4.10 -6.16 -6.11
CA VAL A 44 -5.44 -6.70 -6.26
C VAL A 44 -5.97 -6.30 -7.63
N TYR A 45 -6.22 -7.29 -8.48
CA TYR A 45 -6.91 -7.09 -9.74
C TYR A 45 -8.38 -7.46 -9.57
N VAL A 46 -9.27 -6.51 -9.83
CA VAL A 46 -10.70 -6.76 -10.00
C VAL A 46 -10.98 -6.71 -11.50
N PHE A 47 -11.49 -7.81 -12.05
CA PHE A 47 -11.80 -7.96 -13.47
C PHE A 47 -13.22 -7.48 -13.77
N PRO A 48 -13.54 -7.16 -15.04
CA PRO A 48 -14.88 -6.70 -15.44
C PRO A 48 -16.00 -7.68 -15.10
N ASP A 49 -15.74 -8.99 -15.09
CA ASP A 49 -16.70 -10.02 -14.70
C ASP A 49 -16.86 -10.17 -13.18
N GLY A 50 -16.12 -9.40 -12.39
CA GLY A 50 -16.10 -9.43 -10.94
C GLY A 50 -15.05 -10.38 -10.34
N GLU A 51 -14.29 -11.12 -11.15
CA GLU A 51 -13.22 -11.98 -10.63
C GLU A 51 -12.16 -11.15 -9.90
N ILE A 52 -11.73 -11.60 -8.72
CA ILE A 52 -10.64 -10.99 -7.97
C ILE A 52 -9.42 -11.90 -7.98
N GLN A 53 -8.29 -11.36 -8.40
CA GLN A 53 -7.01 -12.08 -8.42
C GLN A 53 -5.90 -11.28 -7.74
N LEU A 54 -5.03 -11.98 -7.02
CA LEU A 54 -3.92 -11.38 -6.28
C LEU A 54 -2.59 -11.68 -6.98
N TYR A 55 -1.81 -10.63 -7.22
CA TYR A 55 -0.52 -10.70 -7.92
C TYR A 55 0.59 -10.13 -7.05
N GLY A 56 1.75 -10.79 -7.04
CA GLY A 56 2.94 -10.27 -6.38
C GLY A 56 3.69 -9.23 -7.22
N ARG A 57 4.70 -8.58 -6.61
CA ARG A 57 5.55 -7.54 -7.25
C ARG A 57 6.19 -7.92 -8.59
N LYS A 58 6.37 -9.22 -8.86
CA LYS A 58 6.98 -9.74 -10.09
C LYS A 58 5.95 -10.15 -11.14
N LYS A 59 4.74 -9.59 -11.11
CA LYS A 59 3.66 -9.84 -12.09
C LYS A 59 3.16 -11.30 -12.10
N GLN A 60 3.33 -12.02 -11.00
CA GLN A 60 2.93 -13.43 -10.87
C GLN A 60 1.78 -13.54 -9.89
N ARG A 61 0.80 -14.40 -10.19
CA ARG A 61 -0.27 -14.73 -9.24
C ARG A 61 0.31 -15.28 -7.94
N LEU A 62 -0.34 -14.99 -6.81
CA LEU A 62 0.00 -15.58 -5.51
C LEU A 62 -0.44 -17.05 -5.45
N ALA A 63 0.26 -17.93 -6.17
CA ALA A 63 -0.18 -19.30 -6.46
C ALA A 63 -0.48 -20.16 -5.21
N ARG A 64 0.17 -19.89 -4.09
CA ARG A 64 0.04 -20.66 -2.84
C ARG A 64 -0.82 -19.99 -1.76
N TYR A 65 -1.26 -18.77 -2.00
CA TYR A 65 -2.17 -18.08 -1.09
C TYR A 65 -3.61 -18.29 -1.57
N ARG A 66 -4.52 -18.53 -0.62
CA ARG A 66 -5.96 -18.59 -0.88
C ARG A 66 -6.60 -17.58 0.06
N PRO A 67 -7.04 -16.41 -0.45
CA PRO A 67 -7.68 -15.42 0.40
C PRO A 67 -8.94 -16.03 1.03
N PRO A 68 -9.20 -15.80 2.32
CA PRO A 68 -10.45 -16.24 2.94
C PRO A 68 -11.64 -15.54 2.28
N LEU A 69 -12.79 -16.21 2.28
CA LEU A 69 -14.02 -15.70 1.64
C LEU A 69 -14.40 -14.30 2.14
N GLU A 70 -14.23 -14.04 3.44
CA GLU A 70 -14.53 -12.73 4.02
C GLU A 70 -13.64 -11.60 3.46
N LEU A 71 -12.36 -11.88 3.17
CA LEU A 71 -11.49 -10.88 2.54
C LEU A 71 -11.94 -10.58 1.10
N ILE A 72 -12.36 -11.61 0.36
CA ILE A 72 -12.92 -11.44 -0.98
C ILE A 72 -14.20 -10.59 -0.92
N ARG A 73 -15.12 -10.91 -0.01
CA ARG A 73 -16.35 -10.13 0.22
C ARG A 73 -16.06 -8.67 0.57
N SER A 74 -15.08 -8.42 1.45
CA SER A 74 -14.65 -7.05 1.79
C SER A 74 -14.12 -6.29 0.58
N LEU A 75 -13.37 -6.95 -0.32
CA LEU A 75 -12.89 -6.34 -1.57
C LEU A 75 -14.02 -6.09 -2.58
N GLU A 76 -14.97 -7.01 -2.70
CA GLU A 76 -16.16 -6.86 -3.56
C GLU A 76 -17.07 -5.72 -3.09
N ALA A 77 -17.09 -5.43 -1.79
CA ALA A 77 -17.91 -4.39 -1.17
C ALA A 77 -17.33 -2.97 -1.30
N LEU A 78 -16.12 -2.80 -1.84
CA LEU A 78 -15.53 -1.48 -2.08
C LEU A 78 -16.36 -0.69 -3.12
N ASN A 79 -16.31 0.63 -3.00
CA ASN A 79 -17.06 1.59 -3.81
C ASN A 79 -16.36 1.86 -5.15
N PHE A 80 -16.62 1.03 -6.15
CA PHE A 80 -16.12 1.21 -7.52
C PHE A 80 -17.14 0.72 -8.56
N SER A 81 -17.02 1.19 -9.81
CA SER A 81 -17.90 0.75 -10.88
C SER A 81 -17.68 -0.73 -11.19
N LYS A 82 -18.78 -1.51 -11.16
CA LYS A 82 -18.78 -2.90 -11.63
C LYS A 82 -18.63 -2.93 -13.16
N GLY A 83 -18.15 -4.04 -13.71
CA GLY A 83 -17.93 -4.14 -15.17
C GLY A 83 -16.66 -3.47 -15.68
N LYS A 84 -15.80 -2.98 -14.79
CA LYS A 84 -14.56 -2.26 -15.13
C LYS A 84 -13.38 -2.82 -14.37
N PHE A 85 -12.20 -2.76 -14.97
CA PHE A 85 -10.97 -3.11 -14.28
C PHE A 85 -10.69 -2.15 -13.13
N GLN A 86 -10.27 -2.72 -12.01
CA GLN A 86 -9.68 -2.00 -10.88
C GLN A 86 -8.34 -2.65 -10.53
N VAL A 87 -7.33 -1.86 -10.22
CA VAL A 87 -6.04 -2.36 -9.76
C VAL A 87 -5.61 -1.58 -8.52
N LEU A 88 -5.69 -2.25 -7.38
CA LEU A 88 -5.30 -1.70 -6.08
C LEU A 88 -3.89 -2.18 -5.74
N ASP A 89 -3.14 -1.34 -5.02
CA ASP A 89 -1.80 -1.67 -4.57
C ASP A 89 -1.75 -1.71 -3.04
N GLY A 90 -1.16 -2.79 -2.53
CA GLY A 90 -1.20 -3.12 -1.12
C GLY A 90 -0.22 -4.22 -0.73
N GLY A 91 -0.37 -4.69 0.50
CA GLY A 91 0.50 -5.65 1.13
C GLY A 91 -0.28 -6.65 1.94
N LEU A 92 0.03 -7.93 1.75
CA LEU A 92 -0.54 -9.01 2.53
C LEU A 92 0.31 -9.27 3.77
N LEU A 93 -0.26 -8.97 4.93
CA LEU A 93 0.25 -9.37 6.24
C LEU A 93 -0.21 -10.80 6.52
N HIS A 94 0.69 -11.75 6.28
CA HIS A 94 0.41 -13.16 6.48
C HIS A 94 1.66 -13.98 6.80
N TYR A 95 2.64 -14.05 5.89
CA TYR A 95 3.77 -14.98 6.07
C TYR A 95 4.87 -14.45 6.98
N LYS A 96 5.10 -13.14 6.95
CA LYS A 96 6.22 -12.50 7.65
C LYS A 96 5.88 -12.01 9.05
N THR A 97 4.59 -11.90 9.33
CA THR A 97 4.05 -11.42 10.60
C THR A 97 3.52 -12.61 11.39
N GLU A 98 3.87 -12.74 12.66
CA GLU A 98 3.38 -13.85 13.48
C GLU A 98 1.94 -13.63 13.96
N ARG A 99 1.58 -12.39 14.26
CA ARG A 99 0.31 -12.04 14.95
C ARG A 99 -0.82 -11.69 13.99
N VAL A 100 -0.51 -10.95 12.93
CA VAL A 100 -1.48 -10.52 11.93
C VAL A 100 -1.43 -11.51 10.77
N LYS A 101 -2.58 -12.10 10.44
CA LYS A 101 -2.72 -13.07 9.34
C LYS A 101 -3.88 -12.68 8.44
N ASP A 102 -3.79 -13.11 7.18
CA ASP A 102 -4.82 -12.93 6.14
C ASP A 102 -5.33 -11.50 6.01
N THR A 103 -4.47 -10.52 6.30
CA THR A 103 -4.83 -9.11 6.34
C THR A 103 -4.19 -8.39 5.17
N LEU A 104 -5.03 -7.73 4.37
CA LEU A 104 -4.57 -6.91 3.26
C LEU A 104 -4.62 -5.44 3.66
N VAL A 105 -3.51 -4.73 3.46
CA VAL A 105 -3.42 -3.28 3.66
C VAL A 105 -3.28 -2.60 2.30
N LEU A 106 -4.19 -1.69 1.96
CA LEU A 106 -4.19 -0.93 0.72
C LEU A 106 -3.53 0.44 0.91
N TRP A 107 -2.77 0.92 -0.08
CA TRP A 107 -2.07 2.22 0.02
C TRP A 107 -1.93 3.01 -1.28
N ASP A 108 -2.35 2.45 -2.41
CA ASP A 108 -2.44 3.16 -3.70
C ASP A 108 -3.50 2.50 -4.59
N VAL A 109 -3.91 3.21 -5.63
CA VAL A 109 -4.76 2.69 -6.72
C VAL A 109 -4.09 3.05 -8.03
N LEU A 110 -3.92 2.05 -8.89
CA LEU A 110 -3.22 2.21 -10.17
C LEU A 110 -4.20 2.29 -11.34
N VAL A 111 -5.29 1.52 -11.28
CA VAL A 111 -6.37 1.56 -12.26
C VAL A 111 -7.68 1.77 -11.52
N TYR A 112 -8.45 2.76 -11.95
CA TYR A 112 -9.78 3.06 -11.41
C TYR A 112 -10.78 3.19 -12.57
N ASP A 113 -11.90 2.47 -12.48
CA ASP A 113 -12.98 2.48 -13.49
C ASP A 113 -12.49 2.24 -14.93
N GLY A 114 -11.57 1.29 -15.08
CA GLY A 114 -10.98 0.93 -16.37
C GLY A 114 -10.02 2.00 -16.91
N GLN A 115 -9.58 2.96 -16.10
CA GLN A 115 -8.57 3.96 -16.47
C GLN A 115 -7.30 3.72 -15.67
N TYR A 116 -6.20 3.42 -16.37
CA TYR A 116 -4.87 3.44 -15.77
C TYR A 116 -4.52 4.90 -15.48
N LEU A 117 -4.34 5.22 -14.19
CA LEU A 117 -4.18 6.57 -13.64
C LEU A 117 -2.81 7.21 -13.93
N ILE A 118 -2.26 6.99 -15.12
CA ILE A 118 -0.98 7.55 -15.54
C ILE A 118 -1.03 9.08 -15.54
N GLY A 119 -0.01 9.69 -14.96
CA GLY A 119 0.13 11.13 -14.83
C GLY A 119 -0.70 11.74 -13.70
N THR A 120 -1.53 10.99 -12.98
CA THR A 120 -2.09 11.47 -11.72
C THR A 120 -1.04 11.40 -10.63
N ASN A 121 -1.07 12.37 -9.71
CA ASN A 121 -0.14 12.41 -8.59
C ASN A 121 -0.57 11.50 -7.43
N PHE A 122 0.32 11.25 -6.47
CA PHE A 122 0.01 10.35 -5.35
C PHE A 122 -1.20 10.82 -4.53
N THR A 123 -1.31 12.12 -4.25
CA THR A 123 -2.47 12.66 -3.49
C THR A 123 -3.80 12.40 -4.19
N GLN A 124 -3.86 12.57 -5.52
CA GLN A 124 -5.06 12.27 -6.31
C GLN A 124 -5.42 10.79 -6.25
N ARG A 125 -4.44 9.89 -6.40
CA ARG A 125 -4.69 8.44 -6.34
C ARG A 125 -5.11 8.00 -4.96
N TYR A 126 -4.42 8.48 -3.92
CA TYR A 126 -4.80 8.17 -2.55
C TYR A 126 -6.21 8.70 -2.21
N GLY A 127 -6.57 9.89 -2.68
CA GLY A 127 -7.93 10.42 -2.55
C GLY A 127 -8.99 9.53 -3.24
N ILE A 128 -8.70 9.00 -4.43
CA ILE A 128 -9.57 8.00 -5.09
C ILE A 128 -9.69 6.74 -4.22
N LEU A 129 -8.57 6.24 -3.69
CA LEU A 129 -8.58 5.07 -2.81
C LEU A 129 -9.39 5.31 -1.52
N GLU A 130 -9.33 6.50 -0.93
CA GLU A 130 -10.16 6.89 0.21
C GLU A 130 -11.65 6.83 -0.14
N GLU A 131 -12.06 7.35 -1.30
CA GLU A 131 -13.45 7.27 -1.78
C GLU A 131 -13.88 5.80 -2.03
N MET A 132 -13.01 5.00 -2.64
CA MET A 132 -13.27 3.57 -2.89
C MET A 132 -13.46 2.78 -1.59
N THR A 133 -12.79 3.21 -0.52
CA THR A 133 -12.81 2.53 0.79
C THR A 133 -13.85 3.12 1.75
N GLY A 134 -14.63 4.12 1.32
CA GLY A 134 -15.65 4.77 2.13
C GLY A 134 -15.07 5.65 3.25
N ARG A 135 -13.83 6.13 3.10
CA ARG A 135 -13.13 7.02 4.03
C ARG A 135 -13.17 6.49 5.48
N PRO A 136 -12.58 5.30 5.75
CA PRO A 136 -12.66 4.67 7.06
C PRO A 136 -12.03 5.54 8.16
N GLU A 137 -12.73 5.70 9.29
CA GLU A 137 -12.26 6.52 10.42
C GLU A 137 -11.77 5.67 11.62
N ASN A 138 -12.14 4.39 11.63
CA ASN A 138 -11.81 3.49 12.73
C ASN A 138 -10.34 3.05 12.68
N TRP A 139 -9.56 3.41 13.68
CA TRP A 139 -8.16 3.02 13.77
C TRP A 139 -7.99 1.56 14.22
N VAL A 140 -7.11 0.84 13.53
CA VAL A 140 -6.57 -0.45 13.96
C VAL A 140 -5.34 -0.20 14.81
N TYR A 141 -5.30 -0.79 16.01
CA TYR A 141 -4.16 -0.68 16.92
C TYR A 141 -3.50 -2.04 17.16
N LEU A 142 -2.17 -2.07 17.12
CA LEU A 142 -1.38 -3.21 17.57
C LEU A 142 -0.62 -2.87 18.85
N ALA A 143 -0.47 -3.88 19.72
CA ALA A 143 0.26 -3.73 20.97
C ALA A 143 1.77 -3.89 20.77
N ALA A 144 2.56 -3.02 21.39
CA ALA A 144 4.00 -3.16 21.57
C ALA A 144 4.33 -2.95 23.05
N GLY A 145 4.35 -4.04 23.82
CA GLY A 145 4.37 -3.96 25.29
C GLY A 145 3.13 -3.24 25.82
N ALA A 146 3.33 -2.14 26.56
CA ALA A 146 2.25 -1.32 27.09
C ALA A 146 1.69 -0.29 26.08
N LEU A 147 2.36 -0.07 24.95
CA LEU A 147 1.93 0.89 23.93
C LEU A 147 0.89 0.29 23.00
N ARG A 148 -0.08 1.10 22.58
CA ARG A 148 -1.01 0.81 21.49
C ARG A 148 -0.70 1.73 20.33
N ILE A 149 -0.30 1.15 19.21
CA ILE A 149 0.19 1.91 18.06
C ILE A 149 -0.85 1.81 16.94
N PRO A 150 -1.36 2.94 16.41
CA PRO A 150 -2.26 2.93 15.27
C PRO A 150 -1.49 2.48 14.02
N VAL A 151 -1.94 1.42 13.35
CA VAL A 151 -1.25 0.83 12.20
C VAL A 151 -2.04 0.89 10.89
N GLY A 152 -3.33 1.20 10.94
CA GLY A 152 -4.23 1.10 9.80
C GLY A 152 -5.56 1.76 10.10
N LEU A 153 -6.32 2.08 9.06
CA LEU A 153 -7.74 2.42 9.16
C LEU A 153 -8.54 1.19 8.72
N GLN A 154 -9.50 0.76 9.53
CA GLN A 154 -10.27 -0.45 9.26
C GLN A 154 -11.34 -0.15 8.21
N ILE A 155 -11.21 -0.78 7.04
CA ILE A 155 -12.24 -0.76 6.00
C ILE A 155 -13.31 -1.79 6.38
N SER A 156 -12.91 -3.06 6.51
CA SER A 156 -13.78 -4.16 6.90
C SER A 156 -12.92 -5.36 7.30
N GLY A 157 -13.17 -5.96 8.48
CA GLY A 157 -12.47 -7.16 8.94
C GLY A 157 -10.95 -7.08 8.76
N ASN A 158 -10.44 -7.94 7.87
CA ASN A 158 -9.02 -8.08 7.52
C ASN A 158 -8.57 -7.22 6.33
N LEU A 159 -9.33 -6.18 5.98
CA LEU A 159 -8.99 -5.21 4.93
C LEU A 159 -8.78 -3.83 5.57
N TRP A 160 -7.58 -3.30 5.45
CA TRP A 160 -7.17 -2.03 6.05
C TRP A 160 -6.73 -1.03 4.97
N LEU A 161 -6.88 0.26 5.26
CA LEU A 161 -6.29 1.36 4.51
C LEU A 161 -5.05 1.86 5.27
N ALA A 162 -3.94 2.06 4.56
CA ALA A 162 -2.71 2.58 5.14
C ALA A 162 -2.82 4.08 5.41
N PRO A 163 -2.73 4.54 6.68
CA PRO A 163 -2.84 5.95 7.02
C PRO A 163 -1.72 6.77 6.39
N VAL A 164 -2.04 8.00 6.03
CA VAL A 164 -1.11 9.00 5.52
C VAL A 164 -0.81 10.03 6.59
N PHE A 165 0.47 10.30 6.81
CA PHE A 165 0.97 11.29 7.76
C PHE A 165 1.72 12.39 7.01
N SER A 166 1.55 13.64 7.42
CA SER A 166 2.21 14.81 6.81
C SER A 166 3.33 15.41 7.66
N SER A 167 3.50 14.93 8.90
CA SER A 167 4.50 15.43 9.84
C SER A 167 4.85 14.40 10.92
N ASN A 168 5.74 14.78 11.85
CA ASN A 168 6.15 13.98 13.02
C ASN A 168 6.74 12.61 12.66
N PHE A 169 7.42 12.51 11.51
CA PHE A 169 7.93 11.23 11.00
C PHE A 169 8.91 10.53 11.94
N SER A 170 9.75 11.28 12.66
CA SER A 170 10.69 10.71 13.63
C SER A 170 9.99 10.00 14.79
N GLU A 171 8.94 10.61 15.35
CA GLU A 171 8.15 10.00 16.42
C GLU A 171 7.33 8.81 15.89
N LEU A 172 6.70 8.99 14.73
CA LEU A 172 5.97 7.93 14.03
C LEU A 172 6.85 6.70 13.80
N TYR A 173 8.06 6.90 13.28
CA TYR A 173 9.05 5.84 13.06
C TYR A 173 9.46 5.19 14.39
N LYS A 174 9.81 5.99 15.41
CA LYS A 174 10.26 5.49 16.72
C LYS A 174 9.20 4.60 17.38
N ASN A 175 7.93 5.01 17.31
CA ASN A 175 6.84 4.24 17.90
C ASN A 175 6.59 2.98 17.06
N ALA A 176 6.27 3.13 15.78
CA ALA A 176 5.86 2.00 14.95
C ALA A 176 6.97 0.96 14.72
N SER A 177 8.24 1.35 14.78
CA SER A 177 9.37 0.42 14.66
C SER A 177 9.45 -0.60 15.81
N GLN A 178 8.68 -0.43 16.88
CA GLN A 178 8.56 -1.43 17.95
C GLN A 178 7.68 -2.63 17.55
N LEU A 179 6.88 -2.50 16.48
CA LEU A 179 6.04 -3.58 15.98
C LEU A 179 6.78 -4.45 14.96
N PRO A 180 6.70 -5.79 15.03
CA PRO A 180 7.24 -6.67 13.99
C PRO A 180 6.54 -6.48 12.64
N GLU A 181 5.27 -6.04 12.62
CA GLU A 181 4.50 -5.83 11.38
C GLU A 181 4.92 -4.60 10.58
N ILE A 182 5.73 -3.71 11.16
CA ILE A 182 6.16 -2.45 10.55
C ILE A 182 7.69 -2.44 10.47
N GLU A 183 8.27 -2.43 9.28
CA GLU A 183 9.73 -2.34 9.06
C GLU A 183 10.26 -0.90 9.11
N GLY A 184 9.38 0.11 9.12
CA GLY A 184 9.73 1.53 9.14
C GLY A 184 8.70 2.40 8.43
N LEU A 185 9.16 3.38 7.64
CA LEU A 185 8.32 4.30 6.86
C LEU A 185 8.65 4.26 5.37
N VAL A 186 7.64 4.54 4.55
CA VAL A 186 7.82 4.94 3.14
C VAL A 186 7.36 6.39 3.02
N LEU A 187 8.28 7.26 2.63
CA LEU A 187 8.00 8.65 2.26
C LEU A 187 7.68 8.69 0.77
N LYS A 188 6.63 9.43 0.41
CA LYS A 188 6.12 9.58 -0.95
C LYS A 188 6.03 11.06 -1.28
N ASP A 189 6.54 11.46 -2.44
CA ASP A 189 6.27 12.80 -2.96
C ASP A 189 4.78 12.90 -3.34
N PRO A 190 4.00 13.81 -2.70
CA PRO A 190 2.57 13.96 -2.97
C PRO A 190 2.25 14.31 -4.42
N ASN A 191 3.17 15.00 -5.11
CA ASN A 191 2.99 15.54 -6.44
C ASN A 191 3.53 14.63 -7.55
N ALA A 192 4.20 13.52 -7.20
CA ALA A 192 4.84 12.68 -8.18
C ALA A 192 3.83 11.91 -9.06
N PRO A 193 3.96 12.02 -10.40
CA PRO A 193 3.04 11.39 -11.33
C PRO A 193 3.27 9.87 -11.41
N LEU A 194 2.18 9.12 -11.56
CA LEU A 194 2.25 7.70 -11.92
C LEU A 194 2.76 7.54 -13.36
N GLN A 195 3.73 6.65 -13.56
CA GLN A 195 4.31 6.30 -14.85
C GLN A 195 3.83 4.93 -15.33
N ARG A 196 4.12 4.59 -16.60
CA ARG A 196 3.62 3.39 -17.32
C ARG A 196 4.00 2.03 -16.71
N ALA A 197 5.00 1.98 -15.82
CA ALA A 197 5.44 0.78 -15.11
C ALA A 197 5.80 -0.40 -16.05
N TRP A 198 6.44 -0.12 -17.18
CA TRP A 198 7.00 -1.13 -18.07
C TRP A 198 8.18 -1.84 -17.40
N THR A 199 9.01 -1.08 -16.71
CA THR A 199 10.06 -1.56 -15.83
C THR A 199 9.69 -1.38 -14.36
N MET A 200 10.38 -2.09 -13.48
CA MET A 200 10.14 -2.01 -12.04
C MET A 200 10.49 -0.62 -11.47
N ASP A 201 11.44 0.08 -12.09
CA ASP A 201 12.05 1.30 -11.55
C ASP A 201 11.35 2.61 -11.97
N GLU A 202 10.48 2.56 -12.99
CA GLU A 202 9.77 3.75 -13.52
C GLU A 202 8.94 4.50 -12.47
N ASN A 203 8.45 3.81 -11.44
CA ASN A 203 7.67 4.40 -10.35
C ASN A 203 8.42 4.39 -9.02
N ALA A 204 9.76 4.40 -9.05
CA ALA A 204 10.56 4.19 -7.85
C ALA A 204 11.22 5.45 -7.27
N THR A 205 11.39 6.48 -8.10
CA THR A 205 12.16 7.69 -7.76
C THR A 205 11.45 8.62 -6.78
N TRP A 206 10.12 8.59 -6.74
CA TRP A 206 9.31 9.45 -5.87
C TRP A 206 9.04 8.86 -4.48
N MET A 207 9.71 7.75 -4.16
CA MET A 207 9.57 7.09 -2.88
C MET A 207 10.91 6.82 -2.22
N ILE A 208 10.94 7.07 -0.92
CA ILE A 208 12.10 6.88 -0.08
C ILE A 208 11.70 5.94 1.05
N ARG A 209 12.47 4.86 1.25
CA ARG A 209 12.27 3.97 2.39
C ARG A 209 13.21 4.32 3.53
N VAL A 210 12.66 4.35 4.73
CA VAL A 210 13.40 4.42 5.99
C VAL A 210 13.07 3.16 6.77
N ARG A 211 14.08 2.32 7.02
CA ARG A 211 13.89 1.00 7.66
C ARG A 211 14.57 0.94 9.02
N LYS A 212 14.16 -0.01 9.84
CA LYS A 212 14.95 -0.47 10.99
C LYS A 212 16.36 -0.86 10.52
N PRO A 213 17.39 -0.55 11.31
CA PRO A 213 18.70 -1.15 11.11
C PRO A 213 18.59 -2.66 11.30
N GLU A 214 19.04 -3.44 10.32
CA GLU A 214 19.14 -4.89 10.39
C GLU A 214 20.55 -5.32 9.96
N VAL A 215 20.95 -6.55 10.30
CA VAL A 215 22.28 -7.11 9.98
C VAL A 215 22.67 -6.95 8.50
N HIS A 216 21.67 -7.01 7.61
CA HIS A 216 21.84 -6.87 6.15
C HIS A 216 21.44 -5.49 5.59
N TYR A 217 20.99 -4.57 6.42
CA TYR A 217 20.61 -3.21 6.02
C TYR A 217 21.60 -2.20 6.59
N ARG A 218 22.69 -1.97 5.84
CA ARG A 218 23.65 -0.90 6.11
C ARG A 218 23.28 0.31 5.25
N PHE A 219 23.26 1.49 5.87
CA PHE A 219 22.88 2.77 5.25
C PHE A 219 23.98 3.37 4.38
#